data_AF-A0A1G6B585-F1
#
_entry.id   AF-A0A1G6B585-F1
#
_cell.length_a   1.000
_cell.length_b   1.000
_cell.length_c   1.000
_cell.angle_alpha   90.00
_cell.angle_beta   90.00
_cell.angle_gamma   90.00
#
_symmetry.space_group_name_H-M   'P 1'
#
loop_
_entity.id
_entity.type
_entity.pdbx_description
1 polymer ?
#
loop_
_entity_poly.entity_id
_entity_poly.type
_entity_poly.pdbx_seq_one_letter_code
_entity_poly.pdbx_strand_id
1 'polypeptide(L)'
;MNQIRYLACRTLGVRTDASEEEIKKAYKTLVKIYHPDAGETGDAEHYDAIVKAYDFLCSHPAVKEKPMGKILGKDTGYYKDSSYATFDKRYQKQRQRRKEEFARRTKEVHNRNEREKQQKQQYKDAMEAIRAIRAAQLIQSLLDKAKEEQDK
;
A
#
# COMPACT_ATOMS: atom_id res chain seq x y z
N MET A 1 35.80 -22.15 11.33
CA MET A 1 34.99 -21.66 10.18
C MET A 1 33.95 -22.66 9.66
N ASN A 2 34.17 -23.99 9.72
CA ASN A 2 33.22 -24.96 9.15
C ASN A 2 31.99 -25.31 10.02
N GLN A 3 31.99 -24.95 11.30
CA GLN A 3 30.92 -25.35 12.24
C GLN A 3 29.62 -24.57 12.02
N ILE A 4 29.70 -23.27 11.75
CA ILE A 4 28.53 -22.40 11.57
C ILE A 4 27.80 -22.77 10.28
N ARG A 5 28.55 -23.04 9.21
CA ARG A 5 28.00 -23.52 7.94
C ARG A 5 27.29 -24.86 8.09
N TYR A 6 27.90 -25.80 8.83
CA TYR A 6 27.27 -27.09 9.13
C TYR A 6 25.95 -26.92 9.89
N LEU A 7 25.91 -26.07 10.90
CA LEU A 7 24.69 -25.77 11.65
C LEU A 7 23.62 -25.14 10.76
N ALA A 8 23.97 -24.18 9.92
CA ALA A 8 23.03 -23.56 8.99
C ALA A 8 22.45 -24.55 7.97
N CYS A 9 23.29 -25.43 7.40
CA CYS A 9 22.84 -26.51 6.52
C CYS A 9 21.89 -27.47 7.26
N ARG A 10 22.21 -27.81 8.51
CA ARG A 10 21.38 -28.67 9.35
C ARG A 10 20.03 -28.05 9.69
N THR A 11 19.99 -26.74 9.98
CA THR A 11 18.74 -26.00 10.23
C THR A 11 17.82 -25.99 9.00
N LEU A 12 18.40 -25.92 7.79
CA LEU A 12 17.63 -26.02 6.55
C LEU A 12 17.35 -27.47 6.11
N GLY A 13 17.92 -28.47 6.78
CA GLY A 13 17.77 -29.88 6.40
C GLY A 13 18.49 -30.24 5.09
N VAL A 14 19.53 -29.51 4.73
CA VAL A 14 20.32 -29.72 3.50
C VAL A 14 21.71 -30.24 3.81
N ARG A 15 22.34 -30.89 2.84
CA ARG A 15 23.71 -31.37 2.97
C ARG A 15 24.72 -30.21 3.00
N THR A 16 25.91 -30.44 3.52
CA THR A 16 26.99 -29.43 3.60
C THR A 16 27.54 -29.01 2.23
N ASP A 17 27.43 -29.93 1.27
CA ASP A 17 27.75 -29.79 -0.16
C ASP A 17 26.56 -29.37 -1.01
N ALA A 18 25.40 -29.07 -0.40
CA ALA A 18 24.19 -28.71 -1.12
C ALA A 18 24.41 -27.48 -2.01
N SER A 19 23.80 -27.55 -3.19
CA SER A 19 23.82 -26.45 -4.16
C SER A 19 22.96 -25.27 -3.69
N GLU A 20 23.21 -24.09 -4.25
CA GLU A 20 22.41 -22.89 -3.94
C GLU A 20 20.92 -23.09 -4.24
N GLU A 21 20.59 -23.88 -5.28
CA GLU A 21 19.21 -24.21 -5.64
C GLU A 21 18.53 -25.09 -4.59
N GLU A 22 19.23 -26.08 -4.05
CA GLU A 22 18.74 -26.95 -2.98
C GLU A 22 18.53 -26.17 -1.68
N ILE A 23 19.46 -25.30 -1.33
CA ILE A 23 19.35 -24.40 -0.16
C ILE A 23 18.11 -23.51 -0.29
N LYS A 24 17.88 -22.91 -1.46
CA LYS A 24 16.71 -22.06 -1.74
C LYS A 24 15.40 -22.84 -1.71
N LYS A 25 15.39 -24.06 -2.23
CA LYS A 25 14.21 -24.93 -2.25
C LYS A 25 13.81 -25.35 -0.83
N ALA A 26 14.78 -25.72 0.00
CA ALA A 26 14.56 -26.07 1.39
C ALA A 26 14.06 -24.86 2.19
N TYR A 27 14.71 -23.70 2.04
CA TYR A 27 14.28 -22.44 2.65
C TYR A 27 12.82 -22.09 2.31
N LYS A 28 12.43 -22.12 1.02
CA LYS A 28 11.07 -21.80 0.59
C LYS A 28 10.01 -22.74 1.19
N THR A 29 10.35 -24.02 1.32
CA THR A 29 9.47 -25.02 1.91
C THR A 29 9.28 -24.75 3.41
N LEU A 30 10.38 -24.51 4.13
CA LEU A 30 10.37 -24.26 5.57
C LEU A 30 9.69 -22.93 5.93
N VAL A 31 9.95 -21.85 5.18
CA VAL A 31 9.28 -20.55 5.36
C VAL A 31 7.77 -20.66 5.20
N LYS A 32 7.29 -21.49 4.26
CA LYS A 32 5.85 -21.68 4.05
C LYS A 32 5.18 -22.41 5.22
N ILE A 33 5.93 -23.28 5.90
CA ILE A 33 5.44 -24.08 7.04
C ILE A 33 5.49 -23.24 8.33
N TYR A 34 6.60 -22.57 8.59
CA TYR A 34 6.86 -21.84 9.84
C TYR A 34 6.55 -20.34 9.76
N HIS A 35 5.83 -19.87 8.73
CA HIS A 35 5.50 -18.44 8.63
C HIS A 35 4.65 -18.02 9.85
N PRO A 36 4.93 -16.89 10.52
CA PRO A 36 4.17 -16.45 11.69
C PRO A 36 2.69 -16.14 11.40
N ASP A 37 2.31 -15.99 10.13
CA ASP A 37 0.91 -15.83 9.66
C ASP A 37 0.21 -17.17 9.36
N ALA A 38 0.93 -18.31 9.45
CA ALA A 38 0.37 -19.65 9.32
C ALA A 38 -0.06 -20.16 10.71
N GLY A 39 -1.31 -19.92 11.07
CA GLY A 39 -1.79 -19.99 12.46
C GLY A 39 -1.39 -21.20 13.34
N GLU A 40 -1.41 -22.44 12.82
CA GLU A 40 -1.18 -23.66 13.64
C GLU A 40 0.27 -24.15 13.71
N THR A 41 1.14 -23.71 12.79
CA THR A 41 2.55 -24.16 12.66
C THR A 41 3.55 -23.00 12.65
N GLY A 42 3.05 -21.77 12.78
CA GLY A 42 3.83 -20.54 12.83
C GLY A 42 4.61 -20.47 14.12
N ASP A 43 5.90 -20.77 14.02
CA ASP A 43 6.85 -20.62 15.11
C ASP A 43 7.88 -19.56 14.71
N ALA A 44 7.79 -18.41 15.37
CA ALA A 44 8.63 -17.25 15.10
C ALA A 44 10.11 -17.53 15.38
N GLU A 45 10.43 -18.42 16.34
CA GLU A 45 11.81 -18.77 16.67
C GLU A 45 12.42 -19.64 15.58
N HIS A 46 11.66 -20.62 15.09
CA HIS A 46 12.09 -21.47 13.98
C HIS A 46 12.22 -20.66 12.69
N TYR A 47 11.28 -19.74 12.43
CA TYR A 47 11.36 -18.83 11.28
C TYR A 47 12.63 -17.99 11.28
N ASP A 48 12.96 -17.35 12.41
CA ASP A 48 14.17 -16.53 12.54
C ASP A 48 15.45 -17.36 12.35
N ALA A 49 15.49 -18.58 12.91
CA ALA A 49 16.59 -19.51 12.71
C ALA A 49 16.77 -19.92 11.23
N ILE A 50 15.68 -20.18 10.51
CA ILE A 50 15.67 -20.52 9.07
C ILE A 50 16.19 -19.34 8.23
N VAL A 51 15.74 -18.12 8.52
CA VAL A 51 16.17 -16.90 7.81
C VAL A 51 17.66 -16.64 8.03
N LYS A 52 18.12 -16.69 9.29
CA LYS A 52 19.54 -16.50 9.64
C LYS A 52 20.44 -17.56 9.00
N ALA A 53 20.00 -18.82 8.99
CA ALA A 53 20.75 -19.92 8.36
C ALA A 53 20.89 -19.71 6.84
N TYR A 54 19.81 -19.30 6.18
CA TYR A 54 19.82 -19.01 4.74
C TYR A 54 20.73 -17.82 4.40
N ASP A 55 20.63 -16.73 5.14
CA ASP A 55 21.44 -15.52 4.92
C ASP A 55 22.94 -15.77 5.11
N PHE A 56 23.28 -16.57 6.12
CA PHE A 56 24.66 -17.02 6.36
C PHE A 56 25.20 -17.87 5.19
N LEU A 57 24.40 -18.80 4.67
CA LEU A 57 24.79 -19.68 3.55
C LEU A 57 24.91 -18.92 2.21
N CYS A 58 24.08 -17.90 1.99
CA CYS A 58 24.19 -17.01 0.84
C CYS A 58 25.45 -16.13 0.91
N SER A 59 25.80 -15.64 2.10
CA SER A 59 26.99 -14.80 2.31
C SER A 59 28.29 -15.61 2.29
N HIS A 60 28.26 -16.89 2.67
CA HIS A 60 29.44 -17.78 2.77
C HIS A 60 29.28 -19.04 1.91
N PRO A 61 29.37 -18.93 0.58
CA PRO A 61 29.26 -20.07 -0.33
C PRO A 61 30.42 -21.06 -0.15
N ALA A 62 30.19 -22.34 -0.48
CA ALA A 62 31.05 -23.49 -0.18
C ALA A 62 32.40 -23.53 -0.93
N VAL A 63 32.81 -22.44 -1.59
CA VAL A 63 33.85 -22.35 -2.63
C VAL A 63 33.32 -22.68 -4.04
N LYS A 64 33.21 -21.63 -4.85
CA LYS A 64 33.60 -21.62 -6.26
C LYS A 64 34.39 -20.34 -6.46
N GLU A 65 35.64 -20.47 -6.90
CA GLU A 65 36.44 -19.33 -7.34
C GLU A 65 35.61 -18.50 -8.32
N LYS A 66 35.37 -17.23 -8.00
CA LYS A 66 34.83 -16.28 -8.97
C LYS A 66 36.03 -15.62 -9.63
N PRO A 67 36.28 -15.77 -10.95
CA PRO A 67 37.14 -14.81 -11.62
C PRO A 67 36.51 -13.42 -11.45
N MET A 68 37.29 -12.50 -10.88
CA MET A 68 36.92 -11.11 -10.65
C MET A 68 36.45 -10.44 -11.94
N GLY A 69 35.30 -9.76 -11.88
CA GLY A 69 34.90 -8.76 -12.89
C GLY A 69 33.42 -8.78 -13.25
N LYS A 70 32.64 -7.89 -12.62
CA LYS A 70 31.40 -7.20 -13.09
C LYS A 70 30.75 -6.56 -11.85
N ILE A 71 31.14 -5.34 -11.48
CA ILE A 71 30.53 -4.08 -11.93
C ILE A 71 29.00 -4.15 -11.81
N LEU A 72 28.46 -3.35 -10.88
CA LEU A 72 27.04 -3.10 -10.64
C LEU A 72 26.24 -3.05 -11.96
N GLY A 73 25.32 -3.98 -12.12
CA GLY A 73 24.33 -3.94 -13.19
C GLY A 73 24.10 -5.31 -13.81
N LYS A 74 22.87 -5.80 -13.64
CA LYS A 74 22.18 -6.75 -14.53
C LYS A 74 23.05 -7.93 -15.03
N ASP A 75 22.86 -9.10 -14.43
CA ASP A 75 22.51 -10.34 -15.13
C ASP A 75 22.74 -11.55 -14.22
N THR A 76 21.65 -12.10 -13.69
CA THR A 76 21.57 -13.54 -13.44
C THR A 76 20.17 -13.96 -13.86
N GLY A 77 20.09 -14.55 -15.06
CA GLY A 77 18.92 -15.26 -15.56
C GLY A 77 18.58 -16.41 -14.62
N TYR A 78 17.76 -16.10 -13.62
CA TYR A 78 17.39 -17.00 -12.54
C TYR A 78 15.95 -17.47 -12.78
N TYR A 79 15.80 -18.74 -13.18
CA TYR A 79 14.57 -19.54 -13.22
C TYR A 79 13.28 -18.79 -13.61
N LYS A 80 12.98 -18.77 -14.92
CA LYS A 80 11.67 -18.34 -15.46
C LYS A 80 10.66 -19.47 -15.26
N ASP A 81 10.35 -19.80 -14.01
CA ASP A 81 9.22 -20.67 -13.70
C ASP A 81 7.91 -19.89 -13.96
N SER A 82 7.14 -20.35 -14.94
CA SER A 82 5.91 -19.74 -15.48
C SER A 82 4.87 -19.36 -14.40
N SER A 83 4.94 -20.05 -13.27
CA SER A 83 4.10 -19.89 -12.07
C SER A 83 4.27 -18.53 -11.36
N TYR A 84 5.50 -18.01 -11.20
CA TYR A 84 5.72 -16.79 -10.41
C TYR A 84 5.52 -15.50 -11.24
N ALA A 85 5.78 -15.55 -12.54
CA ALA A 85 5.51 -14.43 -13.45
C ALA A 85 4.00 -14.09 -13.54
N THR A 86 3.14 -15.08 -13.38
CA THR A 86 1.68 -14.90 -13.33
C THR A 86 1.24 -14.29 -11.99
N PHE A 87 1.86 -14.71 -10.89
CA PHE A 87 1.62 -14.17 -9.55
C PHE A 87 2.04 -12.70 -9.44
N ASP A 88 3.23 -12.35 -9.94
CA ASP A 88 3.75 -10.97 -9.92
C ASP A 88 2.89 -10.01 -10.77
N LYS A 89 2.48 -10.43 -11.98
CA LYS A 89 1.54 -9.65 -12.81
C LYS A 89 0.21 -9.39 -12.12
N ARG A 90 -0.34 -10.39 -11.42
CA ARG A 90 -1.62 -10.25 -10.70
C ARG A 90 -1.46 -9.31 -9.49
N TYR A 91 -0.35 -9.40 -8.78
CA TYR A 91 -0.02 -8.51 -7.67
C TYR A 91 0.12 -7.05 -8.13
N GLN A 92 0.89 -6.81 -9.19
CA GLN A 92 1.06 -5.47 -9.77
C GLN A 92 -0.28 -4.89 -10.26
N LYS A 93 -1.10 -5.69 -10.96
CA LYS A 93 -2.43 -5.27 -11.45
C LYS A 93 -3.40 -4.96 -10.29
N GLN A 94 -3.38 -5.75 -9.22
CA GLN A 94 -4.22 -5.50 -8.04
C GLN A 94 -3.81 -4.23 -7.31
N ARG A 95 -2.51 -3.97 -7.19
CA ARG A 95 -1.96 -2.76 -6.57
C ARG A 95 -2.30 -1.51 -7.37
N GLN A 96 -2.25 -1.59 -8.70
CA GLN A 96 -2.65 -0.50 -9.58
C GLN A 96 -4.15 -0.20 -9.48
N ARG A 97 -5.01 -1.23 -9.50
CA ARG A 97 -6.47 -1.08 -9.32
C ARG A 97 -6.82 -0.43 -7.99
N ARG A 98 -6.18 -0.86 -6.88
CA ARG A 98 -6.37 -0.24 -5.56
C ARG A 98 -5.93 1.22 -5.52
N LYS A 99 -4.81 1.56 -6.19
CA LYS A 99 -4.33 2.95 -6.29
C LYS A 99 -5.31 3.83 -7.09
N GLU A 100 -5.82 3.32 -8.21
CA GLU A 100 -6.81 3.99 -9.05
C GLU A 100 -8.15 4.17 -8.32
N GLU A 101 -8.63 3.13 -7.64
CA GLU A 101 -9.87 3.18 -6.85
C GLU A 101 -9.76 4.19 -5.70
N PHE A 102 -8.63 4.19 -4.98
CA PHE A 102 -8.37 5.18 -3.93
C PHE A 102 -8.31 6.60 -4.50
N ALA A 103 -7.64 6.80 -5.64
CA ALA A 103 -7.60 8.09 -6.33
C ALA A 103 -8.98 8.53 -6.83
N ARG A 104 -9.83 7.60 -7.28
CA ARG A 104 -11.20 7.88 -7.71
C ARG A 104 -12.07 8.29 -6.52
N ARG A 105 -12.02 7.52 -5.44
CA ARG A 105 -12.79 7.77 -4.21
C ARG A 105 -12.41 9.10 -3.56
N THR A 106 -11.12 9.42 -3.52
CA THR A 106 -10.65 10.72 -3.01
C THR A 106 -11.13 11.88 -3.87
N LYS A 107 -11.07 11.77 -5.21
CA LYS A 107 -11.64 12.77 -6.13
C LYS A 107 -13.16 12.91 -6.00
N GLU A 108 -13.89 11.82 -5.86
CA GLU A 108 -15.35 11.83 -5.68
C GLU A 108 -15.74 12.53 -4.37
N VAL A 109 -15.05 12.24 -3.26
CA VAL A 109 -15.29 12.91 -1.98
C VAL A 109 -14.96 14.40 -2.06
N HIS A 110 -13.83 14.76 -2.69
CA HIS A 110 -13.49 16.16 -2.89
C HIS A 110 -14.56 16.89 -3.72
N ASN A 111 -14.93 16.35 -4.88
CA ASN A 111 -15.95 16.93 -5.75
C ASN A 111 -17.31 17.05 -5.05
N ARG A 112 -17.69 16.06 -4.23
CA ARG A 112 -18.91 16.12 -3.42
C ARG A 112 -18.86 17.27 -2.42
N ASN A 113 -17.77 17.39 -1.67
CA ASN A 113 -17.59 18.47 -0.69
C ASN A 113 -17.62 19.85 -1.37
N GLU A 114 -17.01 19.99 -2.54
CA GLU A 114 -17.03 21.25 -3.30
C GLU A 114 -18.43 21.61 -3.79
N ARG A 115 -19.21 20.63 -4.28
CA ARG A 115 -20.63 20.84 -4.64
C ARG A 115 -21.47 21.24 -3.44
N GLU A 116 -21.27 20.60 -2.29
CA GLU A 116 -21.97 20.96 -1.05
C GLU A 116 -21.64 22.39 -0.59
N LYS A 117 -20.38 22.82 -0.73
CA LYS A 117 -19.99 24.22 -0.47
C LYS A 117 -20.67 25.19 -1.43
N GLN A 118 -20.68 24.89 -2.72
CA GLN A 118 -21.34 25.73 -3.74
C GLN A 118 -22.84 25.85 -3.48
N GLN A 119 -23.53 24.75 -3.18
CA GLN A 119 -24.95 24.77 -2.83
C GLN A 119 -25.21 25.60 -1.56
N LYS A 120 -24.38 25.45 -0.52
CA LYS A 120 -24.49 26.26 0.70
C LYS A 120 -24.29 27.75 0.41
N GLN A 121 -23.39 28.10 -0.50
CA GLN A 121 -23.18 29.50 -0.87
C GLN A 121 -24.38 30.04 -1.65
N GLN A 122 -24.83 29.34 -2.68
CA GLN A 122 -26.04 29.72 -3.45
C GLN A 122 -27.26 29.88 -2.55
N TYR A 123 -27.43 28.99 -1.56
CA TYR A 123 -28.51 29.10 -0.59
C TYR A 123 -28.38 30.35 0.29
N LYS A 124 -27.17 30.69 0.76
CA LYS A 124 -26.92 31.92 1.52
C LYS A 124 -27.24 33.16 0.70
N ASP A 125 -26.76 33.22 -0.54
CA ASP A 125 -26.96 34.36 -1.44
C ASP A 125 -28.45 34.55 -1.74
N ALA A 126 -29.19 33.47 -2.01
CA ALA A 126 -30.63 33.51 -2.21
C ALA A 126 -31.38 33.98 -0.95
N MET A 127 -30.98 33.50 0.22
CA MET A 127 -31.55 33.93 1.50
C MET A 127 -31.30 35.41 1.78
N GLU A 128 -30.11 35.92 1.45
CA GLU A 128 -29.77 37.33 1.58
C GLU A 128 -30.65 38.19 0.66
N ALA A 129 -30.84 37.78 -0.59
CA ALA A 129 -31.76 38.45 -1.51
C ALA A 129 -33.19 38.50 -0.98
N ILE A 130 -33.70 37.39 -0.42
CA ILE A 130 -35.03 37.34 0.20
C ILE A 130 -35.12 38.31 1.39
N ARG A 131 -34.08 38.40 2.23
CA ARG A 131 -34.03 39.34 3.35
C ARG A 131 -34.06 40.79 2.86
N ALA A 132 -33.32 41.11 1.81
CA ALA A 132 -33.31 42.44 1.21
C ALA A 132 -34.69 42.83 0.66
N ILE A 133 -35.37 41.92 -0.03
CA ILE A 133 -36.74 42.16 -0.54
C ILE A 133 -37.71 42.45 0.62
N ARG A 134 -37.68 41.64 1.69
CA ARG A 134 -38.52 41.86 2.87
C ARG A 134 -38.23 43.18 3.57
N ALA A 135 -36.95 43.55 3.69
CA ALA A 135 -36.56 44.84 4.25
C ALA A 135 -37.10 46.00 3.41
N ALA A 136 -36.99 45.93 2.09
CA ALA A 136 -37.53 46.94 1.19
C ALA A 136 -39.06 47.08 1.32
N GLN A 137 -39.79 45.95 1.40
CA GLN A 137 -41.24 45.96 1.62
C GLN A 137 -41.63 46.59 2.94
N LEU A 138 -40.89 46.29 4.03
CA LEU A 138 -41.11 46.93 5.33
C LEU A 138 -40.89 48.44 5.27
N ILE A 139 -39.80 48.89 4.63
CA ILE A 139 -39.51 50.32 4.46
C ILE A 139 -40.63 51.02 3.67
N GLN A 140 -41.09 50.43 2.57
CA GLN A 140 -42.22 50.98 1.80
C GLN A 140 -43.48 51.10 2.67
N SER A 141 -43.84 50.04 3.41
CA SER A 141 -45.02 50.07 4.29
C SER A 141 -44.94 51.12 5.40
N LEU A 142 -43.73 51.42 5.90
CA LEU A 142 -43.51 52.48 6.89
C LEU A 142 -43.61 53.87 6.26
N LEU A 143 -43.06 54.05 5.06
CA LEU A 143 -43.16 55.31 4.31
C LEU A 143 -44.61 55.64 3.94
N ASP A 144 -45.39 54.63 3.54
CA ASP A 144 -46.81 54.81 3.22
C ASP A 144 -47.61 55.27 4.45
N LYS A 145 -47.38 54.66 5.61
CA LYS A 145 -47.99 55.08 6.88
C LYS A 145 -47.58 56.50 7.28
N ALA A 146 -46.31 56.86 7.12
CA ALA A 146 -45.83 58.19 7.47
C ALA A 146 -46.44 59.30 6.57
N LYS A 147 -46.75 58.99 5.31
CA LYS A 147 -47.48 59.90 4.42
C LYS A 147 -48.94 60.06 4.86
N GLU A 148 -49.62 58.97 5.20
CA GLU A 148 -51.00 59.01 5.72
C GLU A 148 -51.13 59.80 7.03
N GLU A 149 -50.07 59.88 7.84
CA GLU A 149 -50.02 60.70 9.06
C GLU A 149 -49.71 62.19 8.81
N GLN A 150 -49.13 62.55 7.66
CA GLN A 150 -48.87 63.95 7.29
C GLN A 150 -50.02 64.62 6.53
N ASP A 151 -50.89 63.84 5.89
CA ASP A 151 -52.08 64.32 5.16
C ASP A 151 -53.35 64.41 6.07
N LYS A 152 -53.21 64.16 7.38
CA LYS A 152 -54.26 64.34 8.40
C LYS A 152 -53.98 65.55 9.28
#